data_AF-A0A3M1BGD3-F1
#
_entry.id   AF-A0A3M1BGD3-F1
#
_cell.length_a   1.000
_cell.length_b   1.000
_cell.length_c   1.000
_cell.angle_alpha   90.00
_cell.angle_beta   90.00
_cell.angle_gamma   90.00
#
_symmetry.space_group_name_H-M   'P 1'
#
loop_
_entity.id
_entity.type
_entity.pdbx_description
1 polymer ?
#
loop_
_entity_poly.entity_id
_entity_poly.type
_entity_poly.pdbx_seq_one_letter_code
_entity_poly.pdbx_strand_id
1 'polypeptide(L)'
;MGLDIVRKRCAVLIDRAAGEKIIEEIAAAGFTPLLHSFREHFFTQIGWKGSNEEKERLRSLVAPSEEGLSNGDLFLGEKANVLFLKIIDDGKLYRERLIGTPLDPGNTVPDAWVEIGEITAVEGDGTDGDLERFAEAVGKLLPEGSRWEPLHSLPLDLASLEDLFPVTSTHDLDIVTILDDPESRMLLDRLEEGEGVILEAFRAENDLDPERFQQKLDRMKAARLVAQECLILSRETGQPLTRLKQREDIALLDQAGVRSPQGRRLSEEDVQDFLSISEHGREILDGAYPMAPAVASALEALGIPSEQYHLHFDLAHDDVSFVVTYAGYRIVIQLSAGEMTRERAEKFAERLIGCDADRALLVSKVPVSDEIKAFLGHFALKSPPRYIESMTEIEPGLGKLLEEIRAETATTLLEEYTPLTTLNIAPVLLAMLKA
;
A
#
# COMPACT_ATOMS: atom_id res chain seq x y z
N MET A 1 -2.88 19.36 -4.24
CA MET A 1 -4.15 19.25 -3.50
C MET A 1 -4.55 17.79 -3.62
N GLY A 2 -4.29 17.01 -2.58
CA GLY A 2 -4.55 15.57 -2.59
C GLY A 2 -6.04 15.28 -2.66
N LEU A 3 -6.43 14.19 -3.31
CA LEU A 3 -7.79 13.65 -3.27
C LEU A 3 -7.85 12.51 -2.27
N ASP A 4 -9.01 12.23 -1.71
CA ASP A 4 -9.30 11.00 -0.98
C ASP A 4 -10.54 10.33 -1.58
N ILE A 5 -10.55 9.00 -1.61
CA ILE A 5 -11.59 8.23 -2.26
C ILE A 5 -12.02 7.09 -1.34
N VAL A 6 -13.26 7.13 -0.88
CA VAL A 6 -13.85 6.08 -0.04
C VAL A 6 -14.98 5.41 -0.79
N ARG A 7 -15.01 4.06 -0.79
CA ARG A 7 -15.97 3.26 -1.56
C ARG A 7 -16.64 2.21 -0.67
N LYS A 8 -17.94 2.04 -0.83
CA LYS A 8 -18.74 0.98 -0.21
C LYS A 8 -19.54 0.27 -1.30
N ARG A 9 -19.62 -1.05 -1.21
CA ARG A 9 -20.35 -1.89 -2.16
C ARG A 9 -21.43 -2.68 -1.43
N CYS A 10 -22.55 -2.89 -2.10
CA CYS A 10 -23.63 -3.73 -1.62
C CYS A 10 -24.09 -4.63 -2.77
N ALA A 11 -24.03 -5.95 -2.58
CA ALA A 11 -24.56 -6.91 -3.54
C ALA A 11 -26.07 -7.06 -3.35
N VAL A 12 -26.86 -6.71 -4.37
CA VAL A 12 -28.32 -6.59 -4.26
C VAL A 12 -29.02 -6.91 -5.58
N LEU A 13 -30.20 -7.52 -5.51
CA LEU A 13 -31.04 -7.74 -6.70
C LEU A 13 -31.89 -6.49 -6.95
N ILE A 14 -31.52 -5.72 -7.98
CA ILE A 14 -32.20 -4.46 -8.33
C ILE A 14 -32.38 -4.40 -9.85
N ASP A 15 -33.58 -4.07 -10.30
CA ASP A 15 -33.85 -3.81 -11.71
C ASP A 15 -33.59 -2.34 -12.08
N ARG A 16 -33.54 -2.05 -13.39
CA ARG A 16 -33.23 -0.69 -13.88
C ARG A 16 -34.21 0.37 -13.38
N ALA A 17 -35.50 0.04 -13.26
CA ALA A 17 -36.54 0.97 -12.83
C ALA A 17 -36.41 1.31 -11.34
N ALA A 18 -36.05 0.32 -10.51
CA ALA A 18 -35.69 0.54 -9.12
C ALA A 18 -34.46 1.45 -8.99
N GLY A 19 -33.51 1.39 -9.93
CA GLY A 19 -32.36 2.30 -9.96
C GLY A 19 -32.71 3.78 -10.16
N GLU A 20 -33.63 4.10 -11.08
CA GLU A 20 -34.08 5.50 -11.27
C GLU A 20 -34.86 6.00 -10.05
N LYS A 21 -35.71 5.14 -9.48
CA LYS A 21 -36.43 5.46 -8.25
C LYS A 21 -35.48 5.72 -7.08
N ILE A 22 -34.37 4.98 -6.97
CA ILE A 22 -33.37 5.22 -5.93
C ILE A 22 -32.80 6.63 -6.05
N ILE A 23 -32.46 7.09 -7.26
CA ILE A 23 -31.94 8.43 -7.49
C ILE A 23 -32.96 9.51 -7.11
N GLU A 24 -34.24 9.32 -7.47
CA GLU A 24 -35.32 10.26 -7.13
C GLU A 24 -35.56 10.36 -5.61
N GLU A 25 -35.58 9.23 -4.90
CA GLU A 25 -35.80 9.17 -3.45
C GLU A 25 -34.58 9.74 -2.69
N ILE A 26 -33.36 9.49 -3.17
CA ILE A 26 -32.14 10.12 -2.65
C ILE A 26 -32.19 11.64 -2.86
N ALA A 27 -32.72 12.10 -4.00
CA ALA A 27 -32.91 13.52 -4.25
C ALA A 27 -33.90 14.15 -3.25
N ALA A 28 -35.00 13.45 -2.95
CA ALA A 28 -35.95 13.85 -1.92
C ALA A 28 -35.35 13.86 -0.50
N ALA A 29 -34.31 13.05 -0.25
CA ALA A 29 -33.56 13.02 1.00
C ALA A 29 -32.55 14.19 1.16
N GLY A 30 -32.47 15.09 0.18
CA GLY A 30 -31.68 16.33 0.25
C GLY A 30 -30.34 16.29 -0.50
N PHE A 31 -30.02 15.18 -1.18
CA PHE A 31 -28.83 15.10 -2.04
C PHE A 31 -29.16 15.64 -3.43
N THR A 32 -28.29 16.44 -4.04
CA THR A 32 -28.58 17.02 -5.37
C THR A 32 -27.95 16.18 -6.47
N PRO A 33 -28.71 15.39 -7.26
CA PRO A 33 -28.16 14.63 -8.37
C PRO A 33 -27.81 15.55 -9.54
N LEU A 34 -26.67 15.32 -10.19
CA LEU A 34 -26.19 16.16 -11.29
C LEU A 34 -26.76 15.70 -12.63
N LEU A 35 -26.61 14.42 -12.95
CA LEU A 35 -26.98 13.87 -14.25
C LEU A 35 -28.49 13.74 -14.40
N HIS A 36 -29.19 13.33 -13.35
CA HIS A 36 -30.65 13.26 -13.34
C HIS A 36 -31.26 14.66 -13.46
N SER A 37 -30.75 15.66 -12.73
CA SER A 37 -31.23 17.04 -12.84
C SER A 37 -31.03 17.62 -14.25
N PHE A 38 -29.89 17.33 -14.88
CA PHE A 38 -29.63 17.71 -16.27
C PHE A 38 -30.64 17.08 -17.24
N ARG A 39 -30.91 15.77 -17.09
CA ARG A 39 -31.89 15.03 -17.88
C ARG A 39 -33.32 15.58 -17.70
N GLU A 40 -33.74 15.84 -16.47
CA GLU A 40 -35.07 16.42 -16.19
C GLU A 40 -35.21 17.84 -16.75
N HIS A 41 -34.15 18.64 -16.68
CA HIS A 41 -34.16 19.96 -17.27
C HIS A 41 -34.36 19.89 -18.79
N PHE A 42 -33.67 18.96 -19.47
CA PHE A 42 -33.85 18.73 -20.90
C PHE A 42 -35.30 18.38 -21.25
N PHE A 43 -35.91 17.43 -20.55
CA PHE A 43 -37.30 17.03 -20.79
C PHE A 43 -38.31 18.16 -20.50
N THR A 44 -38.02 19.01 -19.51
CA THR A 44 -38.83 20.19 -19.20
C THR A 44 -38.76 21.22 -20.33
N GLN A 45 -37.57 21.46 -20.87
CA GLN A 45 -37.34 22.44 -21.95
C GLN A 45 -37.97 22.03 -23.28
N ILE A 46 -37.92 20.74 -23.64
CA ILE A 46 -38.57 20.27 -24.87
C ILE A 46 -40.11 20.33 -24.80
N GLY A 47 -40.68 20.57 -23.61
CA GLY A 47 -42.12 20.74 -23.42
C GLY A 47 -42.92 19.51 -23.83
N TRP A 48 -42.41 18.30 -23.50
CA TRP A 48 -43.04 17.03 -23.87
C TRP A 48 -44.52 16.99 -23.43
N LYS A 49 -45.42 16.65 -24.36
CA LYS A 49 -46.88 16.60 -24.14
C LYS A 49 -47.47 15.18 -24.17
N GLY A 50 -46.64 14.16 -24.42
CA GLY A 50 -47.09 12.77 -24.43
C GLY A 50 -47.36 12.25 -23.02
N SER A 51 -47.77 10.99 -22.93
CA SER A 51 -48.03 10.32 -21.65
C SER A 51 -46.76 10.19 -20.80
N ASN A 52 -46.93 10.03 -19.48
CA ASN A 52 -45.82 9.73 -18.57
C ASN A 52 -45.13 8.41 -18.93
N GLU A 53 -45.87 7.42 -19.42
CA GLU A 53 -45.33 6.13 -19.86
C GLU A 53 -44.42 6.28 -21.10
N GLU A 54 -44.79 7.16 -22.03
CA GLU A 54 -43.94 7.49 -23.18
C GLU A 54 -42.73 8.35 -22.78
N LYS A 55 -42.88 9.28 -21.82
CA LYS A 55 -41.77 10.03 -21.24
C LYS A 55 -40.74 9.07 -20.64
N GLU A 56 -41.21 8.08 -19.88
CA GLU A 56 -40.36 7.06 -19.26
C GLU A 56 -39.66 6.18 -20.29
N ARG A 57 -40.39 5.75 -21.33
CA ARG A 57 -39.80 5.02 -22.44
C ARG A 57 -38.73 5.83 -23.15
N LEU A 58 -38.93 7.13 -23.34
CA LEU A 58 -37.94 8.02 -23.94
C LEU A 58 -36.73 8.26 -23.04
N ARG A 59 -36.90 8.39 -21.72
CA ARG A 59 -35.78 8.45 -20.75
C ARG A 59 -34.86 7.25 -20.90
N SER A 60 -35.42 6.04 -21.01
CA SER A 60 -34.63 4.81 -21.18
C SER A 60 -33.84 4.73 -22.50
N LEU A 61 -34.25 5.48 -23.53
CA LEU A 61 -33.62 5.53 -24.86
C LEU A 61 -32.55 6.64 -24.98
N VAL A 62 -32.59 7.62 -24.08
CA VAL A 62 -31.70 8.79 -24.11
C VAL A 62 -30.31 8.48 -23.55
N ALA A 63 -30.19 7.49 -22.67
CA ALA A 63 -28.93 7.04 -22.08
C ALA A 63 -28.68 5.55 -22.38
N PRO A 64 -28.17 5.19 -23.57
CA PRO A 64 -27.60 3.88 -23.78
C PRO A 64 -26.29 3.80 -22.99
N SER A 65 -26.14 2.84 -22.07
CA SER A 65 -24.82 2.49 -21.58
C SER A 65 -24.28 1.34 -22.42
N GLU A 66 -23.10 1.54 -23.00
CA GLU A 66 -22.27 0.43 -23.44
C GLU A 66 -21.69 -0.22 -22.19
N GLU A 67 -21.87 -1.55 -22.10
CA GLU A 67 -21.44 -2.52 -21.06
C GLU A 67 -20.87 -1.97 -19.72
N GLY A 68 -21.57 -2.25 -18.61
CA GLY A 68 -21.04 -2.16 -17.24
C GLY A 68 -21.93 -1.35 -16.29
N LEU A 69 -22.09 -0.05 -16.52
CA LEU A 69 -22.91 0.82 -15.67
C LEU A 69 -24.34 0.90 -16.22
N SER A 70 -25.30 0.24 -15.57
CA SER A 70 -26.70 0.22 -16.02
C SER A 70 -27.45 1.51 -15.67
N ASN A 71 -27.10 2.11 -14.54
CA ASN A 71 -27.67 3.35 -14.02
C ASN A 71 -26.72 3.96 -12.95
N GLY A 72 -26.94 5.21 -12.60
CA GLY A 72 -26.14 5.90 -11.59
C GLY A 72 -26.24 7.42 -11.67
N ASP A 73 -25.68 8.08 -10.67
CA ASP A 73 -25.57 9.53 -10.64
C ASP A 73 -24.37 10.00 -9.79
N LEU A 74 -24.01 11.26 -10.02
CA LEU A 74 -23.09 12.03 -9.21
C LEU A 74 -23.89 13.03 -8.39
N PHE A 75 -23.51 13.21 -7.12
CA PHE A 75 -24.18 14.11 -6.19
C PHE A 75 -23.16 15.07 -5.59
N LEU A 76 -23.57 16.32 -5.37
CA LEU A 76 -22.77 17.28 -4.63
C LEU A 76 -23.03 17.11 -3.13
N GLY A 77 -21.97 16.85 -2.37
CA GLY A 77 -22.02 16.85 -0.91
C GLY A 77 -21.94 18.26 -0.32
N GLU A 78 -22.05 18.36 1.01
CA GLU A 78 -22.18 19.65 1.70
C GLU A 78 -20.85 20.42 1.75
N LYS A 79 -19.70 19.74 1.61
CA LYS A 79 -18.35 20.28 1.83
C LYS A 79 -17.45 20.22 0.59
N ALA A 80 -18.03 20.44 -0.60
CA ALA A 80 -17.31 20.37 -1.88
C ALA A 80 -16.70 18.98 -2.19
N ASN A 81 -17.32 17.94 -1.66
CA ASN A 81 -17.14 16.53 -1.97
C ASN A 81 -18.09 16.08 -3.09
N VAL A 82 -17.68 15.06 -3.83
CA VAL A 82 -18.51 14.40 -4.85
C VAL A 82 -18.90 13.03 -4.33
N LEU A 83 -20.19 12.84 -4.08
CA LEU A 83 -20.76 11.54 -3.80
C LEU A 83 -21.18 10.88 -5.11
N PHE A 84 -21.12 9.55 -5.18
CA PHE A 84 -21.50 8.85 -6.39
C PHE A 84 -22.29 7.58 -6.08
N LEU A 85 -23.17 7.20 -7.00
CA LEU A 85 -23.96 5.97 -6.98
C LEU A 85 -23.79 5.27 -8.33
N LYS A 86 -23.30 4.03 -8.30
CA LYS A 86 -23.24 3.11 -9.43
C LYS A 86 -24.22 1.96 -9.25
N ILE A 87 -24.94 1.63 -10.30
CA ILE A 87 -25.74 0.42 -10.40
C ILE A 87 -25.19 -0.39 -11.57
N ILE A 88 -24.49 -1.47 -11.25
CA ILE A 88 -23.72 -2.29 -12.19
C ILE A 88 -24.54 -3.55 -12.50
N ASP A 89 -24.74 -3.83 -13.79
CA ASP A 89 -25.43 -5.03 -14.30
C ASP A 89 -24.39 -5.89 -15.03
N ASP A 90 -24.20 -7.16 -14.61
CA ASP A 90 -23.22 -8.09 -15.22
C ASP A 90 -23.64 -8.56 -16.63
N GLY A 91 -24.78 -8.08 -17.16
CA GLY A 91 -25.18 -8.24 -18.56
C GLY A 91 -25.52 -9.67 -19.00
N LYS A 92 -25.24 -10.70 -18.18
CA LYS A 92 -25.47 -12.12 -18.52
C LYS A 92 -26.94 -12.48 -18.66
N LEU A 93 -27.85 -11.84 -17.93
CA LEU A 93 -29.29 -12.16 -17.97
C LEU A 93 -30.04 -11.51 -19.13
N TYR A 94 -29.59 -10.38 -19.66
CA TYR A 94 -30.28 -9.71 -20.77
C TYR A 94 -29.95 -10.30 -22.14
N ARG A 95 -28.78 -10.93 -22.32
CA ARG A 95 -28.43 -11.59 -23.58
C ARG A 95 -29.22 -12.88 -23.84
N GLU A 96 -29.73 -13.55 -22.80
CA GLU A 96 -30.52 -14.80 -22.95
C GLU A 96 -32.03 -14.62 -22.73
N ARG A 97 -32.52 -13.41 -22.40
CA ARG A 97 -33.96 -13.16 -22.19
C ARG A 97 -34.70 -12.88 -23.49
N LEU A 98 -35.21 -13.95 -24.10
CA LEU A 98 -36.51 -13.89 -24.78
C LEU A 98 -37.62 -13.73 -23.71
N ILE A 99 -38.52 -12.78 -23.93
CA ILE A 99 -39.68 -12.50 -23.08
C ILE A 99 -40.48 -13.80 -22.83
N GLY A 100 -40.64 -14.23 -21.57
CA GLY A 100 -41.64 -15.24 -21.18
C GLY A 100 -41.25 -16.44 -20.30
N THR A 101 -40.02 -16.55 -19.80
CA THR A 101 -39.59 -17.74 -19.02
C THR A 101 -39.50 -17.46 -17.51
N PRO A 102 -40.14 -18.27 -16.63
CA PRO A 102 -40.02 -18.11 -15.18
C PRO A 102 -38.71 -18.68 -14.64
N LEU A 103 -38.16 -18.03 -13.61
CA LEU A 103 -36.89 -18.37 -12.95
C LEU A 103 -37.00 -19.61 -12.06
N ASP A 104 -35.93 -20.42 -12.04
CA ASP A 104 -35.71 -21.50 -11.08
C ASP A 104 -35.03 -20.91 -9.82
N PRO A 105 -35.62 -20.99 -8.61
CA PRO A 105 -35.13 -20.28 -7.42
C PRO A 105 -33.81 -20.82 -6.81
N GLY A 106 -33.14 -21.79 -7.44
CA GLY A 106 -32.09 -22.59 -6.82
C GLY A 106 -30.64 -22.08 -6.94
N ASN A 107 -30.35 -21.09 -7.79
CA ASN A 107 -28.98 -20.59 -8.02
C ASN A 107 -28.99 -19.07 -8.24
N THR A 108 -29.17 -18.29 -7.16
CA THR A 108 -29.13 -16.83 -7.20
C THR A 108 -27.71 -16.32 -6.93
N VAL A 109 -26.95 -16.11 -8.00
CA VAL A 109 -25.84 -15.13 -7.95
C VAL A 109 -26.51 -13.75 -8.00
N PRO A 110 -26.10 -12.74 -7.20
CA PRO A 110 -26.73 -11.41 -7.25
C PRO A 110 -26.60 -10.79 -8.65
N ASP A 111 -27.75 -10.50 -9.28
CA ASP A 111 -27.86 -10.02 -10.66
C ASP A 111 -27.57 -8.51 -10.85
N ALA A 112 -27.22 -7.79 -9.79
CA ALA A 112 -26.71 -6.42 -9.87
C ALA A 112 -25.87 -6.06 -8.63
N TRP A 113 -25.04 -5.02 -8.74
CA TRP A 113 -24.27 -4.50 -7.62
C TRP A 113 -24.52 -3.01 -7.50
N VAL A 114 -24.79 -2.55 -6.28
CA VAL A 114 -24.81 -1.13 -5.96
C VAL A 114 -23.48 -0.76 -5.34
N GLU A 115 -22.84 0.26 -5.89
CA GLU A 115 -21.64 0.83 -5.31
C GLU A 115 -21.88 2.30 -5.05
N ILE A 116 -21.46 2.76 -3.88
CA ILE A 116 -21.44 4.17 -3.52
C ILE A 116 -20.04 4.56 -3.13
N GLY A 117 -19.76 5.84 -3.21
CA GLY A 117 -18.53 6.36 -2.66
C GLY A 117 -18.50 7.86 -2.65
N GLU A 118 -17.37 8.35 -2.17
CA GLU A 118 -17.10 9.75 -1.94
C GLU A 118 -15.70 10.07 -2.48
N ILE A 119 -15.59 11.18 -3.22
CA ILE A 119 -14.33 11.80 -3.61
C ILE A 119 -14.25 13.15 -2.88
N THR A 120 -13.25 13.31 -2.02
CA THR A 120 -12.99 14.54 -1.24
C THR A 120 -11.61 15.09 -1.52
N ALA A 121 -11.38 16.37 -1.19
CA ALA A 121 -10.03 16.92 -1.12
C ALA A 121 -9.47 16.70 0.29
N VAL A 122 -8.21 16.26 0.39
CA VAL A 122 -7.53 15.89 1.65
C VAL A 122 -7.44 17.07 2.64
N GLU A 123 -7.39 18.31 2.14
CA GLU A 123 -7.37 19.53 2.97
C GLU A 123 -8.77 20.02 3.36
N GLY A 124 -9.83 19.31 2.97
CA GLY A 124 -11.20 19.66 3.32
C GLY A 124 -11.62 19.03 4.64
N ASP A 125 -12.46 19.75 5.40
CA ASP A 125 -13.17 19.28 6.60
C ASP A 125 -14.16 18.10 6.30
N GLY A 126 -14.05 17.48 5.13
CA GLY A 126 -14.98 16.52 4.53
C GLY A 126 -14.59 15.08 4.80
N THR A 127 -14.67 14.66 6.06
CA THR A 127 -14.64 13.23 6.43
C THR A 127 -15.72 12.81 7.42
N ASP A 128 -16.49 13.74 8.00
CA ASP A 128 -17.49 13.35 8.99
C ASP A 128 -18.91 13.29 8.40
N GLY A 129 -19.24 12.11 7.84
CA GLY A 129 -20.60 11.58 7.84
C GLY A 129 -21.44 11.71 6.57
N ASP A 130 -20.96 12.39 5.52
CA ASP A 130 -21.72 12.53 4.27
C ASP A 130 -21.91 11.19 3.55
N LEU A 131 -20.84 10.40 3.41
CA LEU A 131 -20.93 9.04 2.86
C LEU A 131 -21.79 8.13 3.75
N GLU A 132 -21.74 8.24 5.08
CA GLU A 132 -22.58 7.46 6.00
C GLU A 132 -24.06 7.83 5.85
N ARG A 133 -24.40 9.11 5.80
CA ARG A 133 -25.76 9.60 5.54
C ARG A 133 -26.24 9.15 4.17
N PHE A 134 -25.38 9.23 3.16
CA PHE A 134 -25.67 8.78 1.81
C PHE A 134 -25.90 7.26 1.77
N ALA A 135 -25.04 6.48 2.41
CA ALA A 135 -25.17 5.04 2.57
C ALA A 135 -26.44 4.64 3.32
N GLU A 136 -26.85 5.40 4.34
CA GLU A 136 -28.09 5.18 5.08
C GLU A 136 -29.31 5.49 4.20
N ALA A 137 -29.29 6.61 3.46
CA ALA A 137 -30.36 7.00 2.55
C ALA A 137 -30.55 5.97 1.42
N VAL A 138 -29.46 5.55 0.78
CA VAL A 138 -29.47 4.49 -0.24
C VAL A 138 -29.92 3.17 0.40
N GLY A 139 -29.38 2.81 1.57
CA GLY A 139 -29.66 1.56 2.27
C GLY A 139 -31.12 1.34 2.63
N LYS A 140 -31.88 2.41 2.94
CA LYS A 140 -33.33 2.36 3.17
C LYS A 140 -34.14 1.95 1.93
N LEU A 141 -33.55 2.08 0.75
CA LEU A 141 -34.17 1.80 -0.55
C LEU A 141 -33.75 0.43 -1.09
N LEU A 142 -32.76 -0.22 -0.47
CA LEU A 142 -32.29 -1.56 -0.82
C LEU A 142 -33.15 -2.64 -0.14
N PRO A 143 -33.14 -3.89 -0.65
CA PRO A 143 -33.84 -5.01 -0.01
C PRO A 143 -33.41 -5.22 1.46
N GLU A 144 -34.34 -5.71 2.29
CA GLU A 144 -34.03 -6.04 3.69
C GLU A 144 -32.86 -7.04 3.79
N GLY A 145 -31.92 -6.76 4.69
CA GLY A 145 -30.72 -7.58 4.88
C GLY A 145 -29.51 -7.16 4.03
N SER A 146 -29.65 -6.16 3.16
CA SER A 146 -28.54 -5.53 2.42
C SER A 146 -27.46 -5.01 3.37
N ARG A 147 -26.19 -5.30 3.08
CA ARG A 147 -25.05 -4.85 3.90
C ARG A 147 -24.02 -4.14 3.04
N TRP A 148 -23.58 -2.99 3.52
CA TRP A 148 -22.44 -2.29 2.94
C TRP A 148 -21.16 -2.97 3.35
N GLU A 149 -20.34 -3.31 2.36
CA GLU A 149 -18.98 -3.79 2.54
C GLU A 149 -18.02 -2.69 2.07
N PRO A 150 -16.99 -2.35 2.86
CA PRO A 150 -15.93 -1.49 2.37
C PRO A 150 -15.28 -2.14 1.15
N LEU A 151 -15.15 -1.38 0.06
CA LEU A 151 -14.43 -1.87 -1.11
C LEU A 151 -12.94 -1.69 -0.84
N HIS A 152 -12.34 -2.66 -0.16
CA HIS A 152 -10.90 -2.69 0.05
C HIS A 152 -10.15 -2.91 -1.26
N SER A 153 -8.93 -2.36 -1.35
CA SER A 153 -7.92 -2.74 -2.33
C SER A 153 -7.87 -4.26 -2.43
N LEU A 154 -7.75 -4.81 -3.65
CA LEU A 154 -7.54 -6.24 -3.88
C LEU A 154 -6.52 -6.77 -2.84
N PRO A 155 -6.89 -7.75 -2.00
CA PRO A 155 -5.92 -8.32 -1.09
C PRO A 155 -4.74 -8.85 -1.91
N LEU A 156 -3.52 -8.64 -1.42
CA LEU A 156 -2.36 -9.31 -2.01
C LEU A 156 -2.65 -10.82 -1.98
N ASP A 157 -2.78 -11.44 -3.15
CA ASP A 157 -2.78 -12.89 -3.24
C ASP A 157 -1.34 -13.37 -2.98
N LEU A 158 -1.01 -13.54 -1.70
CA LEU A 158 0.31 -13.93 -1.26
C LEU A 158 0.73 -15.27 -1.88
N ALA A 159 -0.22 -16.18 -2.14
CA ALA A 159 0.07 -17.46 -2.80
C ALA A 159 0.56 -17.26 -4.24
N SER A 160 0.04 -16.27 -4.96
CA SER A 160 0.54 -15.91 -6.29
C SER A 160 1.93 -15.27 -6.28
N LEU A 161 2.34 -14.71 -5.14
CA LEU A 161 3.64 -14.05 -4.97
C LEU A 161 4.72 -15.00 -4.44
N GLU A 162 4.36 -16.08 -3.74
CA GLU A 162 5.30 -17.09 -3.23
C GLU A 162 6.11 -17.78 -4.35
N ASP A 163 5.53 -17.94 -5.54
CA ASP A 163 6.23 -18.50 -6.71
C ASP A 163 7.25 -17.53 -7.33
N LEU A 164 7.07 -16.23 -7.12
CA LEU A 164 7.89 -15.16 -7.68
C LEU A 164 8.93 -14.64 -6.68
N PHE A 165 8.61 -14.77 -5.40
CA PHE A 165 9.41 -14.35 -4.26
C PHE A 165 9.53 -15.54 -3.32
N PRO A 166 10.65 -16.28 -3.32
CA PRO A 166 10.83 -17.34 -2.34
C PRO A 166 10.66 -16.76 -0.93
N VAL A 167 9.90 -17.50 -0.11
CA VAL A 167 9.41 -17.06 1.21
C VAL A 167 10.48 -16.32 1.99
N THR A 168 10.21 -15.05 2.29
CA THR A 168 10.98 -14.23 3.21
C THR A 168 11.19 -15.01 4.51
N SER A 169 12.45 -15.26 4.88
CA SER A 169 12.69 -16.05 6.07
C SER A 169 12.26 -15.27 7.31
N THR A 170 11.80 -15.97 8.35
CA THR A 170 11.46 -15.33 9.63
C THR A 170 12.66 -14.57 10.21
N HIS A 171 13.87 -14.97 9.82
CA HIS A 171 15.11 -14.32 10.19
C HIS A 171 15.25 -12.91 9.60
N ASP A 172 14.84 -12.69 8.35
CA ASP A 172 14.98 -11.40 7.67
C ASP A 172 14.00 -10.36 8.23
N LEU A 173 12.79 -10.80 8.59
CA LEU A 173 11.81 -9.96 9.29
C LEU A 173 12.30 -9.58 10.70
N ASP A 174 12.96 -10.50 11.40
CA ASP A 174 13.59 -10.20 12.69
C ASP A 174 14.68 -9.14 12.55
N ILE A 175 15.51 -9.21 11.50
CA ILE A 175 16.54 -8.21 11.21
C ILE A 175 15.91 -6.83 10.99
N VAL A 176 14.88 -6.71 10.16
CA VAL A 176 14.20 -5.41 9.94
C VAL A 176 13.57 -4.88 11.22
N THR A 177 12.98 -5.74 12.04
CA THR A 177 12.45 -5.34 13.35
C THR A 177 13.54 -4.82 14.28
N ILE A 178 14.74 -5.41 14.24
CA ILE A 178 15.90 -4.92 15.01
C ILE A 178 16.38 -3.58 14.47
N LEU A 179 16.41 -3.39 13.15
CA LEU A 179 16.86 -2.15 12.51
C LEU A 179 15.89 -0.98 12.70
N ASP A 180 14.60 -1.27 12.89
CA ASP A 180 13.56 -0.27 13.19
C ASP A 180 13.60 0.21 14.66
N ASP A 181 14.12 -0.60 15.59
CA ASP A 181 14.22 -0.23 16.99
C ASP A 181 15.30 0.84 17.23
N PRO A 182 14.97 2.03 17.79
CA PRO A 182 15.93 3.14 17.91
C PRO A 182 17.17 2.84 18.76
N GLU A 183 17.01 2.13 19.87
CA GLU A 183 18.14 1.77 20.74
C GLU A 183 19.05 0.75 20.07
N SER A 184 18.45 -0.19 19.32
CA SER A 184 19.17 -1.18 18.55
C SER A 184 19.96 -0.53 17.42
N ARG A 185 19.35 0.41 16.70
CA ARG A 185 19.99 1.18 15.64
C ARG A 185 21.15 2.03 16.17
N MET A 186 20.95 2.73 17.29
CA MET A 186 22.00 3.50 17.96
C MET A 186 23.23 2.66 18.31
N LEU A 187 23.04 1.44 18.81
CA LEU A 187 24.14 0.52 19.08
C LEU A 187 24.83 0.07 17.79
N LEU A 188 24.07 -0.31 16.76
CA LEU A 188 24.63 -0.76 15.48
C LEU A 188 25.43 0.34 14.78
N ASP A 189 24.91 1.58 14.74
CA ASP A 189 25.62 2.74 14.19
C ASP A 189 26.93 2.99 14.95
N ARG A 190 26.89 2.89 16.30
CA ARG A 190 28.09 3.05 17.12
C ARG A 190 29.14 1.96 16.88
N LEU A 191 28.69 0.73 16.62
CA LEU A 191 29.56 -0.39 16.28
C LEU A 191 30.11 -0.29 14.86
N GLU A 192 29.39 0.33 13.93
CA GLU A 192 29.81 0.57 12.55
C GLU A 192 30.93 1.63 12.48
N GLU A 193 30.83 2.69 13.28
CA GLU A 193 31.84 3.77 13.35
C GLU A 193 33.16 3.36 14.02
N GLY A 194 33.18 2.27 14.79
CA GLY A 194 34.28 1.90 15.68
C GLY A 194 34.72 0.45 15.59
N GLU A 195 35.71 0.06 16.41
CA GLU A 195 36.15 -1.34 16.53
C GLU A 195 35.27 -2.19 17.48
N GLY A 196 34.27 -1.56 18.11
CA GLY A 196 33.41 -2.16 19.11
C GLY A 196 33.28 -1.31 20.39
N VAL A 197 32.40 -1.74 21.29
CA VAL A 197 32.08 -1.03 22.54
C VAL A 197 32.15 -1.96 23.75
N ILE A 198 32.51 -1.40 24.90
CA ILE A 198 32.33 -2.05 26.19
C ILE A 198 30.85 -1.98 26.54
N LEU A 199 30.22 -3.13 26.77
CA LEU A 199 28.77 -3.24 26.90
C LEU A 199 28.20 -2.43 28.07
N GLU A 200 28.83 -2.55 29.25
CA GLU A 200 28.36 -1.84 30.45
C GLU A 200 28.55 -0.33 30.35
N ALA A 201 29.65 0.11 29.73
CA ALA A 201 29.93 1.52 29.52
C ALA A 201 28.91 2.14 28.55
N PHE A 202 28.62 1.46 27.42
CA PHE A 202 27.61 1.91 26.46
C PHE A 202 26.22 1.99 27.10
N ARG A 203 25.81 0.96 27.86
CA ARG A 203 24.52 0.97 28.58
C ARG A 203 24.42 2.13 29.55
N ALA A 204 25.47 2.37 30.35
CA ALA A 204 25.50 3.41 31.36
C ALA A 204 25.54 4.82 30.75
N GLU A 205 26.28 5.01 29.66
CA GLU A 205 26.37 6.29 28.92
C GLU A 205 25.01 6.70 28.34
N ASN A 206 24.19 5.74 27.93
CA ASN A 206 22.91 5.98 27.26
C ASN A 206 21.68 5.76 28.16
N ASP A 207 21.87 5.57 29.47
CA ASP A 207 20.81 5.37 30.48
C ASP A 207 19.77 4.30 30.09
N LEU A 208 20.24 3.18 29.52
CA LEU A 208 19.38 2.11 29.01
C LEU A 208 18.95 1.14 30.12
N ASP A 209 17.68 0.73 30.09
CA ASP A 209 17.14 -0.28 31.01
C ASP A 209 17.89 -1.63 30.84
N PRO A 210 18.47 -2.20 31.91
CA PRO A 210 19.30 -3.40 31.80
C PRO A 210 18.59 -4.63 31.23
N GLU A 211 17.33 -4.87 31.63
CA GLU A 211 16.60 -6.07 31.21
C GLU A 211 16.18 -5.96 29.75
N ARG A 212 15.62 -4.81 29.35
CA ARG A 212 15.23 -4.55 27.95
C ARG A 212 16.42 -4.55 27.01
N PHE A 213 17.51 -3.90 27.41
CA PHE A 213 18.73 -3.87 26.60
C PHE A 213 19.30 -5.27 26.39
N GLN A 214 19.30 -6.11 27.43
CA GLN A 214 19.76 -7.49 27.30
C GLN A 214 18.89 -8.30 26.33
N GLN A 215 17.56 -8.14 26.37
CA GLN A 215 16.65 -8.79 25.42
C GLN A 215 16.95 -8.38 23.97
N LYS A 216 17.18 -7.09 23.72
CA LYS A 216 17.55 -6.57 22.39
C LYS A 216 18.89 -7.12 21.93
N LEU A 217 19.89 -7.13 22.80
CA LEU A 217 21.20 -7.68 22.53
C LEU A 217 21.13 -9.18 22.17
N ASP A 218 20.34 -9.95 22.90
CA ASP A 218 20.17 -11.38 22.63
C ASP A 218 19.48 -11.62 21.28
N ARG A 219 18.52 -10.77 20.89
CA ARG A 219 17.94 -10.78 19.53
C ARG A 219 18.99 -10.45 18.46
N MET A 220 19.82 -9.43 18.66
CA MET A 220 20.90 -9.08 17.72
C MET A 220 21.92 -10.21 17.54
N LYS A 221 22.29 -10.90 18.62
CA LYS A 221 23.18 -12.07 18.57
C LYS A 221 22.53 -13.24 17.85
N ALA A 222 21.25 -13.50 18.11
CA ALA A 222 20.50 -14.54 17.41
C ALA A 222 20.38 -14.25 15.91
N ALA A 223 20.20 -12.98 15.55
CA ALA A 223 20.24 -12.47 14.19
C ALA A 223 21.67 -12.38 13.60
N ARG A 224 22.70 -12.75 14.38
CA ARG A 224 24.12 -12.68 14.02
C ARG A 224 24.59 -11.31 13.56
N LEU A 225 23.95 -10.22 13.99
CA LEU A 225 24.35 -8.85 13.63
C LEU A 225 25.58 -8.40 14.43
N VAL A 226 25.72 -8.92 15.66
CA VAL A 226 26.80 -8.56 16.58
C VAL A 226 27.52 -9.79 17.11
N ALA A 227 28.79 -9.64 17.44
CA ALA A 227 29.61 -10.63 18.11
C ALA A 227 30.01 -10.11 19.50
N GLN A 228 29.81 -10.93 20.54
CA GLN A 228 30.31 -10.62 21.88
C GLN A 228 31.63 -11.34 22.11
N GLU A 229 32.62 -10.56 22.54
CA GLU A 229 33.97 -10.96 22.91
C GLU A 229 34.24 -10.54 24.36
N CYS A 230 35.34 -11.03 24.91
CA CYS A 230 35.86 -10.67 26.21
C CYS A 230 37.09 -9.80 26.03
N LEU A 231 37.00 -8.54 26.46
CA LEU A 231 38.13 -7.61 26.47
C LEU A 231 38.81 -7.66 27.83
N ILE A 232 40.10 -7.95 27.84
CA ILE A 232 40.92 -7.95 29.05
C ILE A 232 41.66 -6.62 29.11
N LEU A 233 41.41 -5.85 30.17
CA LEU A 233 42.04 -4.57 30.47
C LEU A 233 43.03 -4.74 31.62
N SER A 234 44.20 -4.12 31.52
CA SER A 234 45.12 -4.06 32.65
C SER A 234 44.47 -3.31 33.81
N ARG A 235 44.38 -3.93 34.98
CA ARG A 235 43.88 -3.25 36.20
C ARG A 235 44.71 -2.04 36.61
N GLU A 236 45.97 -2.01 36.22
CA GLU A 236 46.90 -0.95 36.63
C GLU A 236 46.84 0.25 35.69
N THR A 237 46.78 0.02 34.37
CA THR A 237 46.82 1.10 33.38
C THR A 237 45.47 1.39 32.71
N GLY A 238 44.49 0.50 32.87
CA GLY A 238 43.21 0.53 32.15
C GLY A 238 43.32 0.24 30.66
N GLN A 239 44.52 -0.11 30.15
CA GLN A 239 44.74 -0.31 28.72
C GLN A 239 44.33 -1.71 28.27
N PRO A 240 43.81 -1.84 27.03
CA PRO A 240 43.54 -3.14 26.39
C PRO A 240 44.79 -4.01 26.33
N LEU A 241 44.69 -5.23 26.86
CA LEU A 241 45.73 -6.25 26.76
C LEU A 241 45.44 -7.20 25.60
N THR A 242 44.22 -7.76 25.54
CA THR A 242 43.82 -8.70 24.51
C THR A 242 42.30 -8.85 24.42
N ARG A 243 41.81 -9.46 23.33
CA ARG A 243 40.40 -9.83 23.11
C ARG A 243 40.30 -11.33 22.91
N LEU A 244 39.30 -11.96 23.52
CA LEU A 244 39.04 -13.40 23.42
C LEU A 244 37.58 -13.64 23.02
N LYS A 245 37.32 -14.75 22.32
CA LYS A 245 35.95 -15.07 21.89
C LYS A 245 35.06 -15.48 23.06
N GLN A 246 35.63 -16.19 24.05
CA GLN A 246 34.88 -16.71 25.18
C GLN A 246 35.68 -16.56 26.48
N ARG A 247 34.99 -16.44 27.63
CA ARG A 247 35.65 -16.25 28.94
C ARG A 247 36.45 -17.48 29.35
N GLU A 248 36.03 -18.65 28.90
CA GLU A 248 36.67 -19.94 29.15
C GLU A 248 38.11 -19.98 28.59
N ASP A 249 38.39 -19.23 27.52
CA ASP A 249 39.72 -19.14 26.91
C ASP A 249 40.75 -18.49 27.85
N ILE A 250 40.31 -17.65 28.79
CA ILE A 250 41.18 -17.00 29.78
C ILE A 250 41.89 -18.06 30.63
N ALA A 251 41.15 -19.08 31.06
CA ALA A 251 41.71 -20.14 31.90
C ALA A 251 42.75 -20.97 31.14
N LEU A 252 42.53 -21.20 29.84
CA LEU A 252 43.47 -21.92 28.97
C LEU A 252 44.77 -21.13 28.80
N LEU A 253 44.68 -19.81 28.58
CA LEU A 253 45.85 -18.93 28.45
C LEU A 253 46.64 -18.82 29.74
N ASP A 254 45.96 -18.74 30.88
CA ASP A 254 46.61 -18.73 32.19
C ASP A 254 47.38 -20.02 32.47
N GLN A 255 46.79 -21.17 32.12
CA GLN A 255 47.43 -22.49 32.21
C GLN A 255 48.64 -22.61 31.27
N ALA A 256 48.55 -22.04 30.06
CA ALA A 256 49.65 -21.95 29.11
C ALA A 256 50.78 -20.98 29.57
N GLY A 257 50.59 -20.29 30.69
CA GLY A 257 51.61 -19.42 31.27
C GLY A 257 51.63 -18.00 30.71
N VAL A 258 50.61 -17.60 29.93
CA VAL A 258 50.49 -16.22 29.42
C VAL A 258 50.22 -15.28 30.60
N ARG A 259 50.87 -14.11 30.62
CA ARG A 259 50.77 -13.10 31.68
C ARG A 259 50.61 -11.71 31.07
N SER A 260 50.05 -10.79 31.86
CA SER A 260 50.05 -9.36 31.50
C SER A 260 51.47 -8.78 31.48
N PRO A 261 51.70 -7.61 30.87
CA PRO A 261 52.99 -6.93 30.90
C PRO A 261 53.54 -6.70 32.32
N GLN A 262 52.66 -6.64 33.32
CA GLN A 262 52.98 -6.48 34.75
C GLN A 262 53.25 -7.83 35.45
N GLY A 263 53.15 -8.96 34.73
CA GLY A 263 53.42 -10.30 35.24
C GLY A 263 52.24 -10.99 35.93
N ARG A 264 51.03 -10.41 35.91
CA ARG A 264 49.83 -10.99 36.52
C ARG A 264 49.19 -12.02 35.60
N ARG A 265 48.35 -12.90 36.16
CA ARG A 265 47.51 -13.79 35.36
C ARG A 265 46.44 -12.98 34.64
N LEU A 266 46.01 -13.42 33.46
CA LEU A 266 44.97 -12.74 32.71
C LEU A 266 43.62 -12.80 33.45
N SER A 267 43.34 -13.86 34.20
CA SER A 267 42.16 -13.92 35.09
C SER A 267 42.19 -12.97 36.29
N GLU A 268 43.36 -12.41 36.61
CA GLU A 268 43.52 -11.41 37.68
C GLU A 268 43.37 -9.97 37.18
N GLU A 269 43.30 -9.78 35.86
CA GLU A 269 43.06 -8.49 35.21
C GLU A 269 41.55 -8.15 35.16
N ASP A 270 41.19 -6.99 34.61
CA ASP A 270 39.79 -6.59 34.49
C ASP A 270 39.20 -7.15 33.19
N VAL A 271 38.12 -7.92 33.31
CA VAL A 271 37.51 -8.64 32.18
C VAL A 271 36.14 -8.07 31.94
N GLN A 272 35.97 -7.45 30.78
CA GLN A 272 34.73 -6.79 30.39
C GLN A 272 34.14 -7.41 29.13
N ASP A 273 32.81 -7.36 29.03
CA ASP A 273 32.11 -7.76 27.82
C ASP A 273 32.27 -6.68 26.75
N PHE A 274 32.80 -7.09 25.61
CA PHE A 274 33.07 -6.23 24.48
C PHE A 274 32.22 -6.68 23.30
N LEU A 275 31.55 -5.75 22.66
CA LEU A 275 30.67 -6.02 21.54
C LEU A 275 31.27 -5.43 20.27
N SER A 276 31.29 -6.21 19.19
CA SER A 276 31.70 -5.77 17.87
C SER A 276 30.64 -6.13 16.83
N ILE A 277 30.63 -5.44 15.69
CA ILE A 277 29.80 -5.83 14.56
C ILE A 277 30.35 -7.13 13.95
N SER A 278 29.47 -8.08 13.66
CA SER A 278 29.89 -9.31 12.97
C SER A 278 30.15 -9.03 11.47
N GLU A 279 30.74 -9.99 10.76
CA GLU A 279 30.88 -9.90 9.30
C GLU A 279 29.52 -9.83 8.61
N HIS A 280 28.59 -10.71 8.99
CA HIS A 280 27.22 -10.71 8.50
C HIS A 280 26.46 -9.42 8.83
N GLY A 281 26.64 -8.90 10.05
CA GLY A 281 26.05 -7.62 10.46
C GLY A 281 26.55 -6.47 9.59
N ARG A 282 27.84 -6.47 9.25
CA ARG A 282 28.41 -5.46 8.35
C ARG A 282 27.82 -5.56 6.94
N GLU A 283 27.71 -6.77 6.38
CA GLU A 283 27.05 -6.99 5.08
C GLU A 283 25.61 -6.47 5.07
N ILE A 284 24.84 -6.76 6.13
CA ILE A 284 23.47 -6.28 6.28
C ILE A 284 23.41 -4.75 6.40
N LEU A 285 24.31 -4.11 7.15
CA LEU A 285 24.31 -2.65 7.33
C LEU A 285 24.77 -1.89 6.08
N ASP A 286 25.75 -2.42 5.36
CA ASP A 286 26.22 -1.83 4.10
C ASP A 286 25.15 -1.93 3.00
N GLY A 287 24.28 -2.94 3.12
CA GLY A 287 23.28 -3.28 2.13
C GLY A 287 21.97 -2.52 2.17
N ALA A 288 20.95 -3.09 1.50
CA ALA A 288 19.64 -2.46 1.33
C ALA A 288 18.71 -2.65 2.55
N TYR A 289 19.02 -3.56 3.47
CA TYR A 289 18.23 -3.84 4.67
C TYR A 289 17.92 -2.61 5.53
N PRO A 290 18.87 -1.71 5.85
CA PRO A 290 18.61 -0.55 6.71
C PRO A 290 17.70 0.49 6.04
N MET A 291 17.44 0.37 4.74
CA MET A 291 16.51 1.24 4.03
C MET A 291 15.05 0.79 4.21
N ALA A 292 14.81 -0.48 4.56
CA ALA A 292 13.47 -1.05 4.65
C ALA A 292 12.59 -0.39 5.74
N PRO A 293 13.08 -0.15 6.98
CA PRO A 293 12.28 0.54 8.00
C PRO A 293 11.79 1.92 7.58
N ALA A 294 12.63 2.69 6.85
CA ALA A 294 12.26 4.02 6.36
C ALA A 294 11.13 3.96 5.32
N VAL A 295 11.14 2.96 4.45
CA VAL A 295 10.06 2.77 3.45
C VAL A 295 8.79 2.25 4.12
N ALA A 296 8.89 1.29 5.05
CA ALA A 296 7.76 0.80 5.82
C ALA A 296 7.09 1.94 6.60
N SER A 297 7.88 2.74 7.33
CA SER A 297 7.40 3.91 8.06
C SER A 297 6.73 4.94 7.15
N ALA A 298 7.30 5.20 5.96
CA ALA A 298 6.70 6.11 4.99
C ALA A 298 5.37 5.58 4.43
N LEU A 299 5.27 4.28 4.16
CA LEU A 299 4.01 3.65 3.72
C LEU A 299 2.93 3.78 4.81
N GLU A 300 3.27 3.48 6.07
CA GLU A 300 2.34 3.59 7.20
C GLU A 300 1.90 5.04 7.44
N ALA A 301 2.84 6.00 7.40
CA ALA A 301 2.54 7.44 7.51
C ALA A 301 1.59 7.92 6.41
N LEU A 302 1.65 7.30 5.23
CA LEU A 302 0.76 7.57 4.08
C LEU A 302 -0.53 6.75 4.11
N GLY A 303 -0.80 6.03 5.21
CA GLY A 303 -2.04 5.27 5.43
C GLY A 303 -2.07 3.88 4.80
N ILE A 304 -0.92 3.32 4.44
CA ILE A 304 -0.79 1.95 3.91
C ILE A 304 -0.26 1.06 5.04
N PRO A 305 -1.12 0.27 5.70
CA PRO A 305 -0.70 -0.55 6.83
C PRO A 305 0.03 -1.81 6.35
N SER A 306 0.73 -2.48 7.28
CA SER A 306 1.58 -3.64 7.00
C SER A 306 0.89 -4.81 6.30
N GLU A 307 -0.43 -4.94 6.42
CA GLU A 307 -1.20 -6.00 5.76
C GLU A 307 -1.41 -5.75 4.25
N GLN A 308 -1.14 -4.53 3.77
CA GLN A 308 -1.29 -4.13 2.36
C GLN A 308 0.02 -4.15 1.58
N TYR A 309 1.13 -4.54 2.20
CA TYR A 309 2.39 -4.76 1.51
C TYR A 309 3.08 -6.05 1.93
N HIS A 310 3.84 -6.61 0.99
CA HIS A 310 4.71 -7.74 1.23
C HIS A 310 6.17 -7.33 1.07
N LEU A 311 7.00 -7.68 2.05
CA LEU A 311 8.43 -7.43 2.06
C LEU A 311 9.19 -8.67 1.63
N HIS A 312 10.05 -8.52 0.64
CA HIS A 312 10.92 -9.57 0.11
C HIS A 312 12.39 -9.17 0.20
N PHE A 313 13.25 -10.13 0.52
CA PHE A 313 14.70 -9.95 0.57
C PHE A 313 15.39 -10.92 -0.38
N ASP A 314 16.24 -10.37 -1.24
CA ASP A 314 17.13 -11.13 -2.10
C ASP A 314 18.56 -11.00 -1.60
N LEU A 315 18.94 -11.92 -0.71
CA LEU A 315 20.26 -12.01 -0.11
C LEU A 315 21.39 -12.19 -1.14
N ALA A 316 21.11 -12.80 -2.29
CA ALA A 316 22.15 -13.03 -3.30
C ALA A 316 22.56 -11.73 -4.00
N HIS A 317 21.65 -10.75 -4.07
CA HIS A 317 21.90 -9.47 -4.72
C HIS A 317 21.90 -8.28 -3.78
N ASP A 318 21.68 -8.53 -2.48
CA ASP A 318 21.56 -7.50 -1.44
C ASP A 318 20.50 -6.45 -1.80
N ASP A 319 19.35 -6.97 -2.19
CA ASP A 319 18.21 -6.23 -2.69
C ASP A 319 17.02 -6.46 -1.75
N VAL A 320 16.28 -5.40 -1.46
CA VAL A 320 15.01 -5.48 -0.70
C VAL A 320 13.89 -4.97 -1.57
N SER A 321 12.72 -5.61 -1.55
CA SER A 321 11.58 -5.19 -2.35
C SER A 321 10.28 -5.19 -1.57
N PHE A 322 9.43 -4.20 -1.82
CA PHE A 322 8.07 -4.13 -1.33
C PHE A 322 7.12 -4.32 -2.51
N VAL A 323 6.12 -5.17 -2.33
CA VAL A 323 4.96 -5.27 -3.22
C VAL A 323 3.77 -4.73 -2.48
N VAL A 324 3.24 -3.59 -2.93
CA VAL A 324 2.17 -2.86 -2.27
C VAL A 324 0.93 -2.87 -3.14
N THR A 325 -0.24 -3.10 -2.57
CA THR A 325 -1.51 -2.88 -3.28
C THR A 325 -2.22 -1.65 -2.75
N TYR A 326 -2.46 -0.69 -3.64
CA TYR A 326 -3.06 0.59 -3.30
C TYR A 326 -4.08 1.02 -4.36
N ALA A 327 -5.34 1.26 -3.95
CA ALA A 327 -6.43 1.64 -4.85
C ALA A 327 -6.62 0.71 -6.08
N GLY A 328 -6.29 -0.59 -5.92
CA GLY A 328 -6.33 -1.58 -7.00
C GLY A 328 -5.11 -1.56 -7.94
N TYR A 329 -4.13 -0.69 -7.69
CA TYR A 329 -2.84 -0.70 -8.35
C TYR A 329 -1.85 -1.54 -7.57
N ARG A 330 -1.01 -2.27 -8.28
CA ARG A 330 0.14 -2.97 -7.72
C ARG A 330 1.41 -2.17 -7.94
N ILE A 331 2.06 -1.80 -6.84
CA ILE A 331 3.27 -0.98 -6.81
C ILE A 331 4.42 -1.88 -6.35
N VAL A 332 5.48 -1.95 -7.14
CA VAL A 332 6.72 -2.62 -6.73
C VAL A 332 7.77 -1.57 -6.40
N ILE A 333 8.31 -1.63 -5.18
CA ILE A 333 9.36 -0.75 -4.69
C ILE A 333 10.62 -1.57 -4.50
N GLN A 334 11.70 -1.24 -5.19
CA GLN A 334 13.01 -1.88 -5.06
C GLN A 334 13.94 -0.96 -4.27
N LEU A 335 14.66 -1.51 -3.29
CA LEU A 335 15.70 -0.82 -2.53
C LEU A 335 17.06 -1.34 -2.98
N SER A 336 17.98 -0.42 -3.23
CA SER A 336 19.37 -0.72 -3.60
C SER A 336 20.33 0.18 -2.83
N ALA A 337 21.24 -0.42 -2.06
CA ALA A 337 22.32 0.35 -1.43
C ALA A 337 23.51 0.61 -2.36
N GLY A 338 23.74 -0.30 -3.31
CA GLY A 338 24.83 -0.21 -4.29
C GLY A 338 24.42 0.40 -5.63
N GLU A 339 25.38 0.46 -6.56
CA GLU A 339 25.12 0.86 -7.95
C GLU A 339 24.13 -0.09 -8.62
N MET A 340 23.17 0.48 -9.35
CA MET A 340 22.21 -0.30 -10.14
C MET A 340 22.86 -0.75 -11.45
N THR A 341 23.33 -1.99 -11.48
CA THR A 341 23.91 -2.60 -12.69
C THR A 341 22.83 -3.09 -13.64
N ARG A 342 23.22 -3.45 -14.87
CA ARG A 342 22.31 -4.05 -15.86
C ARG A 342 21.67 -5.34 -15.36
N GLU A 343 22.44 -6.20 -14.70
CA GLU A 343 21.95 -7.45 -14.12
C GLU A 343 20.89 -7.21 -13.05
N ARG A 344 21.13 -6.27 -12.13
CA ARG A 344 20.16 -5.91 -11.09
C ARG A 344 18.89 -5.31 -11.69
N ALA A 345 19.03 -4.47 -12.71
CA ALA A 345 17.89 -3.90 -13.42
C ALA A 345 17.06 -4.98 -14.15
N GLU A 346 17.70 -6.01 -14.72
CA GLU A 346 17.01 -7.15 -15.34
C GLU A 346 16.20 -7.95 -14.31
N LYS A 347 16.75 -8.19 -13.12
CA LYS A 347 16.00 -8.85 -12.03
C LYS A 347 14.85 -8.01 -11.52
N PHE A 348 15.06 -6.71 -11.39
CA PHE A 348 13.97 -5.80 -11.05
C PHE A 348 12.86 -5.86 -12.10
N ALA A 349 13.21 -5.87 -13.39
CA ALA A 349 12.24 -6.01 -14.46
C ALA A 349 11.49 -7.35 -14.45
N GLU A 350 12.18 -8.46 -14.15
CA GLU A 350 11.53 -9.77 -13.96
C GLU A 350 10.49 -9.71 -12.84
N ARG A 351 10.80 -9.03 -11.72
CA ARG A 351 9.84 -8.79 -10.63
C ARG A 351 8.66 -7.94 -11.08
N LEU A 352 8.90 -6.87 -11.86
CA LEU A 352 7.81 -6.04 -12.39
C LEU A 352 6.84 -6.84 -13.26
N ILE A 353 7.37 -7.71 -14.13
CA ILE A 353 6.56 -8.57 -15.01
C ILE A 353 5.84 -9.64 -14.21
N GLY A 354 6.57 -10.35 -13.33
CA GLY A 354 6.00 -11.42 -12.51
C GLY A 354 4.87 -10.89 -11.63
N CYS A 355 5.06 -9.71 -11.06
CA CYS A 355 4.05 -9.05 -10.26
C CYS A 355 2.91 -8.45 -11.08
N ASP A 356 2.95 -8.37 -12.41
CA ASP A 356 1.99 -7.54 -13.17
C ASP A 356 1.91 -6.11 -12.58
N ALA A 357 3.08 -5.50 -12.37
CA ALA A 357 3.19 -4.21 -11.69
C ALA A 357 2.54 -3.10 -12.53
N ASP A 358 1.70 -2.28 -11.91
CA ASP A 358 1.18 -1.06 -12.54
C ASP A 358 2.16 0.10 -12.40
N ARG A 359 2.91 0.11 -11.29
CA ARG A 359 3.83 1.18 -10.88
C ARG A 359 5.12 0.58 -10.33
N ALA A 360 6.21 1.30 -10.57
CA ALA A 360 7.53 0.92 -10.11
C ALA A 360 8.23 2.11 -9.45
N LEU A 361 8.88 1.84 -8.32
CA LEU A 361 9.71 2.80 -7.60
C LEU A 361 11.06 2.14 -7.29
N LEU A 362 12.15 2.81 -7.64
CA LEU A 362 13.50 2.40 -7.28
C LEU A 362 14.08 3.42 -6.29
N VAL A 363 14.32 2.97 -5.07
CA VAL A 363 14.99 3.75 -4.02
C VAL A 363 16.45 3.33 -3.97
N SER A 364 17.37 4.26 -4.21
CA SER A 364 18.80 3.97 -4.28
C SER A 364 19.61 4.98 -3.48
N LYS A 365 20.65 4.53 -2.78
CA LYS A 365 21.66 5.42 -2.16
C LYS A 365 22.62 6.00 -3.21
N VAL A 366 22.76 5.33 -4.35
CA VAL A 366 23.65 5.73 -5.46
C VAL A 366 22.79 6.18 -6.66
N PRO A 367 23.13 7.29 -7.34
CA PRO A 367 22.38 7.73 -8.51
C PRO A 367 22.28 6.64 -9.59
N VAL A 368 21.10 6.53 -10.20
CA VAL A 368 20.84 5.52 -11.23
C VAL A 368 21.20 6.11 -12.59
N SER A 369 22.02 5.39 -13.37
CA SER A 369 22.48 5.87 -14.68
C SER A 369 21.36 5.99 -15.71
N ASP A 370 21.50 6.92 -16.66
CA ASP A 370 20.50 7.15 -17.70
C ASP A 370 20.27 5.93 -18.60
N GLU A 371 21.28 5.08 -18.79
CA GLU A 371 21.17 3.83 -19.55
C GLU A 371 20.19 2.86 -18.87
N ILE A 372 20.28 2.73 -17.54
CA ILE A 372 19.38 1.88 -16.76
C ILE A 372 17.98 2.50 -16.72
N LYS A 373 17.88 3.82 -16.54
CA LYS A 373 16.59 4.53 -16.59
C LYS A 373 15.89 4.31 -17.93
N ALA A 374 16.64 4.41 -19.03
CA ALA A 374 16.14 4.15 -20.37
C ALA A 374 15.70 2.69 -20.51
N PHE A 375 16.50 1.72 -20.04
CA PHE A 375 16.15 0.31 -20.08
C PHE A 375 14.83 0.01 -19.35
N LEU A 376 14.72 0.44 -18.09
CA LEU A 376 13.53 0.20 -17.28
C LEU A 376 12.30 0.95 -17.80
N GLY A 377 12.49 2.04 -18.56
CA GLY A 377 11.43 2.76 -19.24
C GLY A 377 10.76 2.01 -20.40
N HIS A 378 11.32 0.88 -20.87
CA HIS A 378 10.72 0.07 -21.95
C HIS A 378 9.67 -0.93 -21.46
N PHE A 379 9.56 -1.14 -20.14
CA PHE A 379 8.57 -2.06 -19.59
C PHE A 379 7.18 -1.42 -19.58
N ALA A 380 6.16 -2.23 -19.89
CA ALA A 380 4.79 -1.79 -20.12
C ALA A 380 4.03 -1.50 -18.81
N LEU A 381 4.54 -0.56 -18.01
CA LEU A 381 3.87 0.00 -16.85
C LEU A 381 2.88 1.08 -17.30
N LYS A 382 1.84 1.40 -16.50
CA LYS A 382 0.96 2.53 -16.85
C LYS A 382 1.69 3.89 -16.71
N SER A 383 2.81 3.94 -15.99
CA SER A 383 3.73 5.08 -15.98
C SER A 383 5.19 4.62 -15.89
N PRO A 384 6.17 5.38 -16.41
CA PRO A 384 7.58 5.06 -16.25
C PRO A 384 7.98 4.88 -14.76
N PRO A 385 8.99 4.02 -14.47
CA PRO A 385 9.50 3.87 -13.11
C PRO A 385 9.99 5.20 -12.53
N ARG A 386 9.78 5.37 -11.23
CA ARG A 386 10.30 6.50 -10.46
C ARG A 386 11.61 6.13 -9.78
N TYR A 387 12.47 7.12 -9.61
CA TYR A 387 13.78 6.97 -8.99
C TYR A 387 13.87 7.93 -7.81
N ILE A 388 14.13 7.40 -6.62
CA ILE A 388 14.39 8.16 -5.40
C ILE A 388 15.85 7.90 -5.05
N GLU A 389 16.69 8.92 -5.21
CA GLU A 389 18.15 8.82 -5.02
C GLU A 389 18.59 9.38 -3.66
N SER A 390 17.63 9.63 -2.75
CA SER A 390 17.84 10.18 -1.42
C SER A 390 16.83 9.61 -0.41
N MET A 391 17.30 9.17 0.75
CA MET A 391 16.44 8.64 1.81
C MET A 391 15.41 9.66 2.31
N THR A 392 15.76 10.96 2.30
CA THR A 392 14.84 12.04 2.70
C THR A 392 13.69 12.28 1.71
N GLU A 393 13.81 11.76 0.49
CA GLU A 393 12.81 11.91 -0.57
C GLU A 393 11.85 10.71 -0.65
N ILE A 394 12.01 9.69 0.20
CA ILE A 394 11.16 8.49 0.20
C ILE A 394 9.69 8.87 0.43
N GLU A 395 9.39 9.53 1.55
CA GLU A 395 8.02 9.90 1.90
C GLU A 395 7.41 10.90 0.89
N PRO A 396 8.08 12.01 0.51
CA PRO A 396 7.56 12.90 -0.54
C PRO A 396 7.36 12.21 -1.90
N GLY A 397 8.28 11.33 -2.29
CA GLY A 397 8.24 10.62 -3.57
C GLY A 397 7.11 9.59 -3.62
N LEU A 398 6.91 8.84 -2.53
CA LEU A 398 5.77 7.94 -2.34
C LEU A 398 4.46 8.73 -2.29
N GLY A 399 4.39 9.80 -1.50
CA GLY A 399 3.20 10.65 -1.40
C GLY A 399 2.75 11.14 -2.77
N LYS A 400 3.67 11.66 -3.58
CA LYS A 400 3.37 12.09 -4.96
C LYS A 400 2.89 10.94 -5.86
N LEU A 401 3.48 9.74 -5.73
CA LEU A 401 3.03 8.57 -6.50
C LEU A 401 1.60 8.17 -6.12
N LEU A 402 1.30 8.15 -4.82
CA LEU A 402 -0.05 7.82 -4.33
C LEU A 402 -1.07 8.87 -4.75
N GLU A 403 -0.72 10.16 -4.69
CA GLU A 403 -1.58 11.25 -5.19
C GLU A 403 -1.93 11.09 -6.67
N GLU A 404 -0.96 10.69 -7.50
CA GLU A 404 -1.20 10.43 -8.92
C GLU A 404 -2.12 9.23 -9.13
N ILE A 405 -1.92 8.14 -8.38
CA ILE A 405 -2.82 6.98 -8.40
C ILE A 405 -4.24 7.39 -8.00
N ARG A 406 -4.39 8.23 -6.96
CA ARG A 406 -5.71 8.74 -6.54
C ARG A 406 -6.35 9.61 -7.62
N ALA A 407 -5.59 10.51 -8.25
CA ALA A 407 -6.08 11.37 -9.32
C ALA A 407 -6.52 10.56 -10.55
N GLU A 408 -5.74 9.56 -10.95
CA GLU A 408 -6.11 8.63 -12.02
C GLU A 408 -7.37 7.84 -11.66
N THR A 409 -7.42 7.29 -10.44
CA THR A 409 -8.57 6.52 -9.96
C THR A 409 -9.84 7.37 -9.96
N ALA A 410 -9.77 8.61 -9.48
CA ALA A 410 -10.89 9.56 -9.52
C ALA A 410 -11.30 9.86 -10.97
N THR A 411 -10.33 10.08 -11.86
CA THR A 411 -10.60 10.37 -13.27
C THR A 411 -11.31 9.20 -13.95
N THR A 412 -10.76 7.98 -13.84
CA THR A 412 -11.39 6.76 -14.36
C THR A 412 -12.79 6.57 -13.79
N LEU A 413 -12.97 6.80 -12.49
CA LEU A 413 -14.28 6.66 -11.85
C LEU A 413 -15.31 7.66 -12.40
N LEU A 414 -14.91 8.91 -12.64
CA LEU A 414 -15.78 9.93 -13.22
C LEU A 414 -16.05 9.67 -14.71
N GLU A 415 -15.05 9.15 -15.44
CA GLU A 415 -15.18 8.79 -16.85
C GLU A 415 -16.25 7.72 -17.08
N GLU A 416 -16.46 6.79 -16.13
CA GLU A 416 -17.54 5.79 -16.18
C GLU A 416 -18.95 6.43 -16.27
N TYR A 417 -19.12 7.67 -15.83
CA TYR A 417 -20.39 8.40 -15.94
C TYR A 417 -20.53 9.15 -17.27
N THR A 418 -19.48 9.24 -18.08
CA THR A 418 -19.51 9.94 -19.39
C THR A 418 -20.64 9.43 -20.29
N PRO A 419 -20.89 8.11 -20.44
CA PRO A 419 -22.01 7.63 -21.25
C PRO A 419 -23.37 8.17 -20.77
N LEU A 420 -23.54 8.34 -19.45
CA LEU A 420 -24.76 8.88 -18.84
C LEU A 420 -24.93 10.39 -19.02
N THR A 421 -23.89 11.11 -19.46
CA THR A 421 -23.98 12.53 -19.84
C THR A 421 -24.50 12.74 -21.26
N THR A 422 -24.44 11.71 -22.11
CA THR A 422 -24.85 11.81 -23.50
C THR A 422 -26.36 11.66 -23.63
N LEU A 423 -26.99 12.51 -24.44
CA LEU A 423 -28.42 12.42 -24.74
C LEU A 423 -28.62 11.96 -26.18
N ASN A 424 -29.18 10.77 -26.39
CA ASN A 424 -29.64 10.37 -27.70
C ASN A 424 -30.96 11.07 -28.04
N ILE A 425 -30.87 12.26 -28.62
CA ILE A 425 -32.02 13.12 -28.92
C ILE A 425 -32.86 12.64 -30.11
N ALA A 426 -32.32 11.82 -31.00
CA ALA A 426 -33.01 11.45 -32.24
C ALA A 426 -34.33 10.70 -32.01
N PRO A 427 -34.40 9.66 -31.13
CA PRO A 427 -35.66 9.03 -30.77
C PRO A 427 -36.67 9.99 -30.14
N VAL A 428 -36.20 10.92 -29.29
CA VAL A 428 -37.04 11.92 -28.62
C VAL A 428 -37.66 12.87 -29.65
N LEU A 429 -36.86 13.43 -30.54
CA LEU A 429 -37.33 14.32 -31.60
C LEU A 429 -38.27 13.59 -32.58
N LEU A 430 -37.96 12.35 -32.95
CA LEU A 430 -38.84 11.54 -33.79
C LEU A 430 -40.17 11.23 -33.10
N ALA A 431 -40.18 11.01 -31.78
CA ALA A 431 -41.42 10.84 -31.02
C ALA A 431 -42.21 12.15 -30.94
N MET A 432 -41.55 13.29 -30.73
CA MET A 432 -42.18 14.61 -30.74
C MET A 432 -42.80 14.97 -32.09
N LEU A 433 -42.18 14.56 -33.21
CA LEU A 433 -42.75 14.78 -34.54
C LEU A 433 -43.98 13.89 -34.83
N LYS A 434 -44.18 12.83 -34.04
CA LYS A 434 -45.31 11.89 -34.17
C LYS A 434 -46.46 12.17 -33.20
N ALA A 435 -46.18 12.88 -32.10
CA ALA A 435 -47.16 13.32 -31.10
C ALA A 435 -47.78 14.66 -31.53
#